data_AF-A0A094IHJ1-F1
#
_entry.id   AF-A0A094IHJ1-F1
#
_cell.length_a   1.000
_cell.length_b   1.000
_cell.length_c   1.000
_cell.angle_alpha   90.00
_cell.angle_beta   90.00
_cell.angle_gamma   90.00
#
_symmetry.space_group_name_H-M   'P 1'
#
loop_
_entity.id
_entity.type
_entity.pdbx_description
1 polymer ?
#
loop_
_entity_poly.entity_id
_entity_poly.type
_entity_poly.pdbx_seq_one_letter_code
_entity_poly.pdbx_strand_id
1 'polypeptide(L)'
;MKYIHMLPFLDEEDLDELVENIKSGEVKDIKMVVLYPFLSRKSLESLVDYFIKENYSKELSRALPFISREKVNEIYDSIENGTVTGINELSILPFLGKKKIKEMFHKSIKEAAKNKETFDDEDEE
;
A
#
# COMPACT_ATOMS: atom_id res chain seq x y z
N MET A 1 -6.52 -23.84 7.40
CA MET A 1 -5.18 -23.42 7.86
C MET A 1 -5.16 -23.55 9.37
N LYS A 2 -4.30 -24.42 9.92
CA LYS A 2 -4.37 -24.90 11.31
C LYS A 2 -4.01 -23.84 12.37
N TYR A 3 -3.36 -22.75 11.97
CA TYR A 3 -2.79 -21.75 12.87
C TYR A 3 -3.60 -20.46 13.06
N ILE A 4 -4.59 -20.18 12.21
CA ILE A 4 -5.41 -18.94 12.29
C ILE A 4 -6.11 -18.80 13.65
N HIS A 5 -6.60 -19.91 14.18
CA HIS A 5 -7.32 -19.94 15.47
C HIS A 5 -6.39 -19.71 16.68
N MET A 6 -5.08 -19.80 16.49
CA MET A 6 -4.09 -19.57 17.55
C MET A 6 -3.64 -18.11 17.64
N LEU A 7 -3.74 -17.34 16.54
CA LEU A 7 -3.27 -15.94 16.46
C LEU A 7 -3.77 -15.04 17.59
N PRO A 8 -5.04 -15.10 18.04
CA PRO A 8 -5.52 -14.24 19.12
C PRO A 8 -4.91 -14.54 20.50
N PHE A 9 -4.19 -15.67 20.63
CA PHE A 9 -3.62 -16.16 21.88
C PHE A 9 -2.08 -16.06 21.91
N LEU A 10 -1.46 -15.60 20.82
CA LEU A 10 -0.02 -15.33 20.73
C LEU A 10 0.28 -13.95 21.30
N ASP A 11 1.48 -13.79 21.86
CA ASP A 11 1.96 -12.48 22.31
C ASP A 11 2.58 -11.66 21.17
N GLU A 12 3.03 -10.44 21.48
CA GLU A 12 3.61 -9.55 20.47
C GLU A 12 4.94 -10.10 19.93
N GLU A 13 5.76 -10.72 20.79
CA GLU A 13 7.03 -11.31 20.37
C GLU A 13 6.83 -12.47 19.38
N ASP A 14 5.90 -13.39 19.66
CA ASP A 14 5.53 -14.50 18.77
C ASP A 14 5.08 -14.01 17.39
N LEU A 15 4.27 -12.95 17.36
CA LEU A 15 3.75 -12.37 16.12
C LEU A 15 4.82 -11.60 15.35
N ASP A 16 5.75 -10.94 16.03
CA ASP A 16 6.89 -10.26 15.43
C ASP A 16 7.85 -11.26 14.78
N GLU A 17 8.16 -12.37 15.48
CA GLU A 17 8.97 -13.45 14.93
C GLU A 17 8.30 -14.06 13.68
N LEU A 18 6.97 -14.26 13.72
CA LEU A 18 6.22 -14.73 12.56
C LEU A 18 6.35 -13.78 11.36
N VAL A 19 6.30 -12.46 11.58
CA VAL A 19 6.49 -11.46 10.52
C VAL A 19 7.90 -11.56 9.91
N GLU A 20 8.93 -11.71 10.73
CA GLU A 20 10.31 -11.86 10.24
C GLU A 20 10.50 -13.18 9.47
N ASN A 21 9.94 -14.29 9.95
CA ASN A 21 9.96 -15.58 9.26
C ASN A 21 9.23 -15.55 7.91
N ILE A 22 8.24 -14.68 7.77
CA ILE A 22 7.58 -14.46 6.48
C ILE A 22 8.48 -13.65 5.54
N LYS A 23 9.11 -12.56 6.03
CA LYS A 23 10.02 -11.74 5.23
C LYS A 23 11.25 -12.50 4.76
N SER A 24 11.77 -13.42 5.59
CA SER A 24 12.88 -14.31 5.22
C SER A 24 12.48 -15.39 4.21
N GLY A 25 11.18 -15.61 4.02
CA GLY A 25 10.64 -16.64 3.15
C GLY A 25 10.68 -18.05 3.75
N GLU A 26 10.97 -18.20 5.04
CA GLU A 26 10.84 -19.48 5.76
C GLU A 26 9.38 -19.92 5.83
N VAL A 27 8.46 -18.95 5.88
CA VAL A 27 7.02 -19.16 5.90
C VAL A 27 6.39 -18.61 4.63
N LYS A 28 5.88 -19.49 3.76
CA LYS A 28 5.32 -19.11 2.43
C LYS A 28 3.81 -19.32 2.27
N ASP A 29 3.22 -20.21 3.08
CA ASP A 29 1.83 -20.65 2.91
C ASP A 29 0.86 -19.98 3.90
N ILE A 30 1.10 -18.71 4.26
CA ILE A 30 0.22 -17.94 5.13
C ILE A 30 -0.49 -16.84 4.33
N LYS A 31 -1.80 -16.73 4.51
CA LYS A 31 -2.57 -15.57 4.03
C LYS A 31 -2.29 -14.38 4.95
N MET A 32 -1.43 -13.47 4.50
CA MET A 32 -0.99 -12.29 5.27
C MET A 32 -2.14 -11.47 5.85
N VAL A 33 -3.21 -11.29 5.09
CA VAL A 33 -4.41 -10.54 5.52
C VAL A 33 -5.03 -11.05 6.83
N VAL A 34 -4.81 -12.32 7.17
CA VAL A 34 -5.34 -12.90 8.42
C VAL A 34 -4.54 -12.45 9.63
N LEU A 35 -3.29 -12.04 9.45
CA LEU A 35 -2.41 -11.58 10.54
C LEU A 35 -2.71 -10.13 10.94
N TYR A 36 -3.10 -9.28 9.98
CA TYR A 36 -3.18 -7.82 10.19
C TYR A 36 -3.96 -7.35 11.42
N PRO A 37 -5.11 -7.96 11.80
CA PRO A 37 -5.84 -7.53 12.99
C PRO A 37 -5.12 -7.82 14.32
N PHE A 38 -4.14 -8.73 14.31
CA PHE A 38 -3.41 -9.17 15.49
C PHE A 38 -2.03 -8.53 15.60
N LEU A 39 -1.45 -8.08 14.49
CA LEU A 39 -0.15 -7.44 14.49
C LEU A 39 -0.18 -6.08 15.20
N SER A 40 0.90 -5.78 15.93
CA SER A 40 1.14 -4.41 16.38
C SER A 40 1.23 -3.47 15.17
N ARG A 41 0.95 -2.17 15.38
CA ARG A 41 1.09 -1.17 14.32
C ARG A 41 2.51 -1.16 13.74
N LYS A 42 3.53 -1.28 14.60
CA LYS A 42 4.94 -1.28 14.20
C LYS A 42 5.25 -2.44 13.27
N SER A 43 4.76 -3.64 13.61
CA SER A 43 5.04 -4.87 12.87
C SER A 43 4.30 -4.90 11.53
N LEU A 44 3.05 -4.43 11.52
CA LEU A 44 2.28 -4.27 10.29
C LEU A 44 2.91 -3.24 9.35
N GLU A 45 3.35 -2.08 9.86
CA GLU A 45 4.00 -1.06 9.03
C GLU A 45 5.37 -1.54 8.51
N SER A 46 6.15 -2.26 9.32
CA SER A 46 7.39 -2.90 8.90
C SER A 46 7.17 -3.96 7.81
N LEU A 47 6.05 -4.68 7.86
CA LEU A 47 5.65 -5.61 6.82
C LEU A 47 5.21 -4.89 5.53
N VAL A 48 4.56 -3.74 5.65
CA VAL A 48 4.20 -2.89 4.50
C VAL A 48 5.46 -2.35 3.80
N ASP A 49 6.47 -1.94 4.56
CA ASP A 49 7.75 -1.48 4.00
C ASP A 49 8.42 -2.58 3.16
N TYR A 50 8.36 -3.82 3.66
CA TYR A 50 8.79 -4.99 2.89
C TYR A 50 7.95 -5.18 1.62
N PHE A 51 6.63 -5.05 1.68
CA PHE A 51 5.78 -5.16 0.49
C PHE A 51 6.01 -4.05 -0.54
N ILE A 52 6.35 -2.83 -0.12
CA ILE A 52 6.75 -1.73 -1.01
C ILE A 52 8.03 -2.12 -1.74
N LYS A 53 9.05 -2.56 -0.99
CA LYS A 53 10.35 -2.96 -1.54
C LYS A 53 10.24 -4.10 -2.55
N GLU A 54 9.45 -5.11 -2.24
CA GLU A 54 9.27 -6.30 -3.10
C GLU A 54 8.15 -6.12 -4.15
N ASN A 55 7.51 -4.95 -4.19
CA ASN A 55 6.41 -4.62 -5.09
C ASN A 55 5.22 -5.61 -5.01
N TYR A 56 4.83 -5.99 -3.78
CA TYR A 56 3.70 -6.90 -3.53
C TYR A 56 2.37 -6.14 -3.52
N SER A 57 1.98 -5.63 -4.69
CA SER A 57 0.80 -4.78 -4.91
C SER A 57 -0.51 -5.31 -4.33
N LYS A 58 -0.74 -6.62 -4.42
CA LYS A 58 -1.93 -7.28 -3.84
C LYS A 58 -1.95 -7.22 -2.31
N GLU A 59 -0.81 -7.40 -1.67
CA GLU A 59 -0.71 -7.35 -0.21
C GLU A 59 -0.80 -5.91 0.29
N LEU A 60 -0.17 -4.96 -0.41
CA LEU A 60 -0.33 -3.52 -0.14
C LEU A 60 -1.79 -3.10 -0.15
N SER A 61 -2.54 -3.52 -1.18
CA SER A 61 -3.98 -3.22 -1.29
C SER A 61 -4.80 -3.81 -0.14
N ARG A 62 -4.44 -5.00 0.34
CA ARG A 62 -5.12 -5.67 1.47
C ARG A 62 -4.80 -5.02 2.81
N ALA A 63 -3.62 -4.41 2.95
CA ALA A 63 -3.19 -3.76 4.19
C ALA A 63 -3.87 -2.40 4.42
N LEU A 64 -4.36 -1.74 3.36
CA LEU A 64 -4.95 -0.37 3.42
C LEU A 64 -5.92 -0.12 4.59
N PRO A 65 -6.87 -1.03 4.93
CA PRO A 65 -7.82 -0.79 6.02
C PRO A 65 -7.20 -0.85 7.43
N PHE A 66 -5.99 -1.38 7.55
CA PHE A 66 -5.35 -1.70 8.84
C PHE A 66 -4.19 -0.76 9.19
N ILE A 67 -3.69 0.00 8.23
CA ILE A 67 -2.50 0.86 8.40
C ILE A 67 -2.86 2.31 8.68
N SER A 68 -1.88 3.08 9.15
CA SER A 68 -2.02 4.52 9.36
C SER A 68 -2.19 5.27 8.03
N ARG A 69 -2.83 6.45 8.09
CA ARG A 69 -2.96 7.31 6.89
C ARG A 69 -1.61 7.77 6.37
N GLU A 70 -0.66 7.97 7.27
CA GLU A 70 0.72 8.31 6.98
C GLU A 70 1.36 7.22 6.11
N LYS A 71 1.20 5.95 6.50
CA LYS A 71 1.69 4.82 5.71
C LYS A 71 0.94 4.65 4.39
N VAL A 72 -0.37 4.92 4.34
CA VAL A 72 -1.11 4.95 3.06
C VAL A 72 -0.56 6.02 2.11
N ASN A 73 -0.23 7.22 2.62
CA ASN A 73 0.36 8.28 1.80
C ASN A 73 1.72 7.83 1.24
N GLU A 74 2.53 7.10 2.02
CA GLU A 74 3.81 6.53 1.56
C GLU A 74 3.64 5.49 0.45
N ILE A 75 2.62 4.63 0.53
CA ILE A 75 2.28 3.71 -0.56
C ILE A 75 1.93 4.51 -1.82
N TYR A 76 1.12 5.58 -1.69
CA TYR A 76 0.76 6.43 -2.82
C TYR A 76 1.98 7.15 -3.42
N ASP A 77 2.86 7.70 -2.58
CA ASP A 77 4.14 8.29 -3.03
C ASP A 77 5.00 7.27 -3.78
N SER A 78 5.02 6.02 -3.32
CA SER A 78 5.73 4.91 -3.96
C SER A 78 5.09 4.48 -5.30
N ILE A 79 3.79 4.73 -5.50
CA ILE A 79 3.13 4.54 -6.80
C ILE A 79 3.48 5.68 -7.74
N GLU A 80 3.40 6.93 -7.26
CA GLU A 80 3.71 8.12 -8.07
C GLU A 80 5.14 8.13 -8.61
N ASN A 81 6.10 7.62 -7.84
CA ASN A 81 7.50 7.53 -8.24
C ASN A 81 7.84 6.25 -9.03
N GLY A 82 6.87 5.35 -9.25
CA GLY A 82 7.03 4.11 -10.01
C GLY A 82 7.68 2.94 -9.27
N THR A 83 7.97 3.07 -7.96
CA THR A 83 8.51 1.97 -7.14
C THR A 83 7.50 0.83 -7.01
N VAL A 84 6.23 1.18 -6.79
CA VAL A 84 5.11 0.23 -6.69
C VAL A 84 4.25 0.31 -7.94
N THR A 85 3.97 -0.84 -8.54
CA THR A 85 3.14 -0.95 -9.74
C THR A 85 2.02 -1.97 -9.58
N GLY A 86 0.96 -1.87 -10.38
CA GLY A 86 -0.15 -2.83 -10.34
C GLY A 86 -1.16 -2.60 -9.22
N ILE A 87 -1.13 -1.43 -8.55
CA ILE A 87 -2.20 -0.96 -7.68
C ILE A 87 -3.04 0.05 -8.44
N ASN A 88 -4.37 -0.07 -8.36
CA ASN A 88 -5.27 0.95 -8.87
C ASN A 88 -5.28 2.15 -7.92
N GLU A 89 -4.84 3.32 -8.37
CA GLU A 89 -4.82 4.55 -7.54
C GLU A 89 -6.19 4.87 -6.92
N LEU A 90 -7.29 4.59 -7.63
CA LEU A 90 -8.64 4.81 -7.13
C LEU A 90 -8.97 3.93 -5.92
N SER A 91 -8.33 2.77 -5.78
CA SER A 91 -8.52 1.87 -4.64
C SER A 91 -7.91 2.40 -3.33
N ILE A 92 -6.96 3.34 -3.43
CA ILE A 92 -6.31 3.96 -2.27
C ILE A 92 -7.10 5.16 -1.74
N LEU A 93 -7.89 5.83 -2.60
CA LEU A 93 -8.64 7.04 -2.25
C LEU A 93 -9.43 6.97 -0.93
N PRO A 94 -10.14 5.87 -0.59
CA PRO A 94 -10.90 5.80 0.67
C PRO A 94 -10.02 5.93 1.93
N PHE A 95 -8.73 5.59 1.83
CA PHE A 95 -7.79 5.52 2.95
C PHE A 95 -6.79 6.69 2.95
N LEU A 96 -6.70 7.42 1.84
CA LEU A 96 -5.73 8.47 1.62
C LEU A 96 -5.97 9.71 2.50
N GLY A 97 -4.91 10.41 2.89
CA GLY A 97 -5.02 11.67 3.62
C GLY A 97 -5.68 12.78 2.79
N LYS A 98 -6.51 13.62 3.42
CA LYS A 98 -7.22 14.73 2.74
C LYS A 98 -6.29 15.65 1.95
N LYS A 99 -5.09 15.92 2.47
CA LYS A 99 -4.07 16.73 1.81
C LYS A 99 -3.62 16.09 0.48
N LYS A 100 -3.32 14.79 0.52
CA LYS A 100 -2.86 14.02 -0.62
C LYS A 100 -3.94 13.86 -1.70
N ILE A 101 -5.21 13.70 -1.29
CA ILE A 101 -6.36 13.73 -2.22
C ILE A 101 -6.43 15.07 -2.96
N LYS A 102 -6.22 16.20 -2.28
CA LYS A 102 -6.20 17.52 -2.95
C LYS A 102 -5.04 17.65 -3.91
N GLU A 103 -3.86 17.18 -3.52
CA GLU A 103 -2.66 17.18 -4.38
C GLU A 103 -2.91 16.36 -5.64
N MET A 104 -3.44 15.14 -5.50
CA MET A 104 -3.85 14.28 -6.62
C MET A 104 -4.84 15.00 -7.54
N PHE A 105 -5.91 15.60 -6.98
CA PHE A 105 -6.90 16.33 -7.77
C PHE A 105 -6.28 17.49 -8.58
N HIS A 106 -5.46 18.32 -7.93
CA HIS A 106 -4.82 19.45 -8.60
C HIS A 106 -3.83 18.99 -9.69
N LYS A 107 -3.13 17.88 -9.47
CA LYS A 107 -2.26 17.25 -10.47
C LYS A 107 -3.06 16.82 -11.70
N SER A 108 -4.16 16.08 -11.51
CA SER A 108 -5.02 15.63 -12.61
C SER A 108 -5.60 16.79 -13.44
N ILE A 109 -5.97 17.90 -12.80
CA ILE A 109 -6.43 19.11 -13.53
C ILE A 109 -5.32 19.73 -14.37
N LYS A 110 -4.09 19.84 -13.82
CA LYS A 110 -2.95 20.40 -14.56
C LYS A 110 -2.56 19.53 -15.75
N GLU A 111 -2.59 18.22 -15.59
CA GLU A 111 -2.32 17.27 -16.68
C GLU A 111 -3.39 17.36 -17.78
N ALA A 112 -4.66 17.47 -17.41
CA ALA A 112 -5.75 17.67 -18.37
C ALA A 112 -5.62 18.99 -19.14
N ALA A 113 -5.12 20.07 -18.51
CA ALA A 113 -4.89 21.35 -19.19
C ALA A 113 -3.73 21.27 -20.18
N LYS A 114 -2.59 20.67 -19.79
CA LYS A 114 -1.42 20.48 -20.67
C LYS A 114 -1.75 19.63 -21.91
N ASN A 115 -2.55 18.59 -21.72
CA ASN A 115 -3.00 17.73 -22.81
C ASN A 115 -4.01 18.42 -23.75
N LYS A 116 -4.46 19.64 -23.47
CA LYS A 116 -5.36 20.39 -24.34
C LYS A 116 -4.59 21.40 -25.20
N GLU A 117 -3.58 22.05 -24.61
CA GLU A 117 -2.66 22.96 -25.32
C GLU A 117 -1.87 22.23 -26.43
N THR A 118 -1.55 20.95 -26.24
CA THR A 118 -0.83 20.14 -27.24
C THR A 118 -1.65 19.76 -28.47
N PHE A 119 -2.98 19.79 -28.40
CA PHE A 119 -3.84 19.52 -29.57
C PHE A 119 -4.12 20.79 -30.38
N ASP A 120 -4.22 21.95 -29.72
CA ASP A 120 -4.48 23.22 -30.41
C ASP A 120 -3.23 23.69 -31.22
N ASP A 121 -2.02 23.25 -30.87
CA ASP A 121 -0.77 23.57 -31.59
C ASP A 121 -0.48 22.65 -32.81
N GLU A 122 -1.19 21.51 -32.97
CA GLU A 122 -0.99 20.56 -34.09
C GLU A 122 -1.94 20.80 -35.29
N ASP A 123 -2.96 21.65 -35.13
CA ASP A 123 -3.96 21.97 -36.16
C ASP A 123 -3.63 23.26 -36.97
N GLU A 124 -2.47 23.89 -36.73
CA GLU A 124 -1.95 25.03 -37.51
C GLU A 124 -0.82 24.61 -38.50
N GLU A 125 -1.11 23.74 -39.48
CA GLU A 125 -0.33 23.64 -40.75
C GLU A 125 -1.24 23.49 -41.99
#